data_AF-A0A9X1HFJ9-F1
#
_entry.id   AF-A0A9X1HFJ9-F1
#
_cell.length_a   1.000
_cell.length_b   1.000
_cell.length_c   1.000
_cell.angle_alpha   90.00
_cell.angle_beta   90.00
_cell.angle_gamma   90.00
#
_symmetry.space_group_name_H-M   'P 1'
#
loop_
_entity.id
_entity.type
_entity.pdbx_description
1 polymer ?
#
loop_
_entity_poly.entity_id
_entity_poly.type
_entity_poly.pdbx_seq_one_letter_code
_entity_poly.pdbx_strand_id
1 'polypeptide(L)'
;MKTQLKQIMLMLTLVFTFASCSSDDDDKGATNSRAVKYEVTGNFSGQMDAVYMESGDSGQSVDITKLPWTKEFTAASGTTGAAVQVSGHGGVVDQTLTVKIYIGGKLEKETTAKAKSDGTIVAIPGTYIFPL
;
A
#
# COMPACT_ATOMS: atom_id res chain seq x y z
N MET A 1 1.16 -5.19 -55.61
CA MET A 1 0.35 -4.53 -54.56
C MET A 1 -0.95 -5.31 -54.39
N LYS A 2 -1.02 -6.20 -53.41
CA LYS A 2 -2.24 -6.95 -53.03
C LYS A 2 -2.25 -7.03 -51.50
N THR A 3 -2.77 -6.00 -50.87
CA THR A 3 -2.87 -5.89 -49.42
C THR A 3 -4.08 -6.70 -48.97
N GLN A 4 -3.82 -7.85 -48.34
CA GLN A 4 -4.82 -8.75 -47.81
C GLN A 4 -5.46 -8.13 -46.57
N LEU A 5 -6.62 -7.52 -46.77
CA LEU A 5 -7.54 -7.12 -45.72
C LEU A 5 -8.21 -8.39 -45.16
N LYS A 6 -8.42 -8.42 -43.83
CA LYS A 6 -9.27 -9.36 -43.06
C LYS A 6 -8.62 -10.64 -42.53
N GLN A 7 -7.66 -10.50 -41.62
CA GLN A 7 -7.55 -11.42 -40.46
C GLN A 7 -7.11 -10.61 -39.23
N ILE A 8 -8.02 -9.79 -38.68
CA ILE A 8 -7.83 -9.23 -37.34
C ILE A 8 -8.35 -10.28 -36.35
N MET A 9 -7.38 -11.05 -35.92
CA MET A 9 -7.26 -11.86 -34.72
C MET A 9 -8.18 -11.40 -33.57
N LEU A 10 -9.18 -12.25 -33.29
CA LEU A 10 -9.55 -12.75 -31.97
C LEU A 10 -9.28 -11.80 -30.78
N MET A 11 -10.26 -10.97 -30.43
CA MET A 11 -10.34 -10.36 -29.09
C MET A 11 -10.50 -11.46 -28.05
N LEU A 12 -9.43 -11.77 -27.33
CA LEU A 12 -9.48 -12.56 -26.11
C LEU A 12 -9.85 -11.62 -24.95
N THR A 13 -11.16 -11.46 -24.70
CA THR A 13 -11.69 -10.85 -23.49
C THR A 13 -11.41 -11.77 -22.31
N LEU A 14 -10.29 -11.53 -21.62
CA LEU A 14 -9.98 -12.15 -20.35
C LEU A 14 -10.84 -11.49 -19.27
N VAL A 15 -12.00 -12.08 -19.00
CA VAL A 15 -12.86 -11.72 -17.88
C VAL A 15 -12.23 -12.29 -16.62
N PHE A 16 -11.52 -11.44 -15.86
CA PHE A 16 -11.14 -11.78 -14.49
C PHE A 16 -12.37 -11.65 -13.59
N THR A 17 -13.18 -12.70 -13.54
CA THR A 17 -14.14 -12.88 -12.44
C THR A 17 -13.35 -13.23 -11.19
N PHE A 18 -12.97 -12.21 -10.41
CA PHE A 18 -12.69 -12.42 -8.99
C PHE A 18 -14.01 -12.74 -8.29
N ALA A 19 -14.42 -14.01 -8.37
CA ALA A 19 -15.32 -14.60 -7.39
C ALA A 19 -14.54 -14.74 -6.08
N SER A 20 -14.24 -13.61 -5.43
CA SER A 20 -13.91 -13.63 -4.01
C SER A 20 -15.24 -13.87 -3.30
N CYS A 21 -15.33 -15.00 -2.59
CA CYS A 21 -16.48 -15.37 -1.80
C CYS A 21 -16.91 -14.20 -0.91
N SER A 22 -18.07 -13.61 -1.18
CA SER A 22 -18.88 -13.01 -0.13
C SER A 22 -19.56 -14.15 0.60
N SER A 23 -18.94 -14.63 1.67
CA SER A 23 -19.70 -15.25 2.74
C SER A 23 -20.09 -14.12 3.68
N ASP A 24 -21.29 -13.58 3.44
CA ASP A 24 -22.09 -13.01 4.52
C ASP A 24 -22.56 -14.18 5.39
N ASP A 25 -22.20 -14.16 6.68
CA ASP A 25 -23.17 -14.12 7.78
C ASP A 25 -22.45 -14.14 9.15
N ASP A 26 -23.02 -13.33 10.05
CA ASP A 26 -23.02 -13.41 11.52
C ASP A 26 -21.83 -12.91 12.36
N ASP A 27 -21.95 -11.63 12.73
CA ASP A 27 -22.11 -11.14 14.12
C ASP A 27 -21.01 -11.42 15.19
N LYS A 28 -20.53 -10.31 15.77
CA LYS A 28 -19.75 -10.15 17.04
C LYS A 28 -18.26 -10.51 17.05
N GLY A 29 -17.46 -9.48 16.82
CA GLY A 29 -16.09 -9.36 17.31
C GLY A 29 -15.26 -8.54 16.34
N ALA A 30 -14.50 -7.56 16.84
CA ALA A 30 -13.34 -7.10 16.08
C ALA A 30 -12.48 -8.36 15.86
N THR A 31 -12.58 -8.97 14.68
CA THR A 31 -11.71 -10.08 14.33
C THR A 31 -10.29 -9.52 14.40
N ASN A 32 -9.45 -10.18 15.20
CA ASN A 32 -8.04 -9.84 15.38
C ASN A 32 -7.25 -10.14 14.10
N SER A 33 -7.67 -9.52 12.99
CA SER A 33 -7.13 -9.74 11.67
C SER A 33 -5.67 -9.34 11.68
N ARG A 34 -4.86 -10.17 11.04
CA ARG A 34 -3.42 -9.94 10.88
C ARG A 34 -3.07 -9.70 9.43
N ALA A 35 -4.07 -9.54 8.57
CA ALA A 35 -3.92 -9.09 7.20
C ALA A 35 -3.63 -7.58 7.21
N VAL A 36 -2.42 -7.21 6.80
CA VAL A 36 -1.95 -5.83 6.76
C VAL A 36 -1.87 -5.39 5.31
N LYS A 37 -2.37 -4.18 5.02
CA LYS A 37 -2.09 -3.46 3.77
C LYS A 37 -1.52 -2.09 4.09
N TYR A 38 -0.36 -1.79 3.52
CA TYR A 38 0.16 -0.43 3.41
C TYR A 38 -0.19 0.13 2.04
N GLU A 39 -0.65 1.38 2.01
CA GLU A 39 -0.97 2.10 0.79
C GLU A 39 -0.30 3.48 0.83
N VAL A 40 0.42 3.82 -0.23
CA VAL A 40 1.11 5.09 -0.39
C VAL A 40 0.63 5.74 -1.69
N THR A 41 0.11 6.96 -1.58
CA THR A 41 -0.40 7.75 -2.70
C THR A 41 0.12 9.17 -2.62
N GLY A 42 -0.06 9.96 -3.67
CA GLY A 42 0.37 11.36 -3.69
C GLY A 42 0.93 11.77 -5.04
N ASN A 43 1.58 12.93 -5.06
CA ASN A 43 2.20 13.50 -6.26
C ASN A 43 3.69 13.84 -6.07
N PHE A 44 4.33 13.31 -5.02
CA PHE A 44 5.77 13.44 -4.81
C PHE A 44 6.53 12.82 -5.98
N SER A 45 7.46 13.59 -6.55
CA SER A 45 8.23 13.20 -7.75
C SER A 45 9.70 12.93 -7.48
N GLY A 46 10.14 13.03 -6.22
CA GLY A 46 11.51 12.73 -5.81
C GLY A 46 11.78 11.24 -5.66
N GLN A 47 12.98 10.90 -5.19
CA GLN A 47 13.30 9.53 -4.77
C GLN A 47 12.68 9.28 -3.39
N MET A 48 12.14 8.08 -3.20
CA MET A 48 11.44 7.70 -1.97
C MET A 48 11.56 6.20 -1.71
N ASP A 49 11.56 5.88 -0.43
CA ASP A 49 11.60 4.53 0.10
C ASP A 49 10.58 4.39 1.24
N ALA A 50 10.18 3.15 1.49
CA ALA A 50 9.42 2.79 2.67
C ALA A 50 10.23 1.88 3.58
N VAL A 51 10.21 2.16 4.87
CA VAL A 51 10.68 1.27 5.93
C VAL A 51 9.47 0.70 6.65
N TYR A 52 9.37 -0.63 6.74
CA TYR A 52 8.24 -1.30 7.38
C TYR A 52 8.65 -2.56 8.13
N MET A 53 7.77 -3.02 9.03
CA MET A 53 7.91 -4.30 9.73
C MET A 53 6.89 -5.30 9.19
N GLU A 54 7.35 -6.47 8.75
CA GLU A 54 6.52 -7.58 8.25
C GLU A 54 6.51 -8.77 9.22
N SER A 55 7.66 -9.09 9.82
CA SER A 55 7.79 -10.18 10.80
C SER A 55 8.78 -9.79 11.90
N GLY A 56 8.39 -10.04 13.16
CA GLY A 56 9.22 -9.72 14.33
C GLY A 56 9.46 -8.22 14.51
N ASP A 57 10.66 -7.88 14.99
CA ASP A 57 11.04 -6.51 15.40
C ASP A 57 12.02 -5.82 14.43
N SER A 58 12.27 -6.41 13.25
CA SER A 58 13.23 -5.87 12.27
C SER A 58 12.53 -5.10 11.15
N GLY A 59 12.96 -3.85 10.90
CA GLY A 59 12.54 -3.07 9.75
C GLY A 59 13.19 -3.54 8.44
N GLN A 60 12.45 -3.47 7.35
CA GLN A 60 12.91 -3.70 5.97
C GLN A 60 12.68 -2.42 5.16
N SER A 61 13.65 -2.05 4.32
CA SER A 61 13.53 -0.92 3.39
C SER A 61 13.22 -1.38 1.98
N VAL A 62 12.37 -0.66 1.26
CA VAL A 62 12.06 -0.89 -0.15
C VAL A 62 11.94 0.42 -0.91
N ASP A 63 12.50 0.46 -2.12
CA ASP A 63 12.34 1.60 -3.01
C ASP A 63 10.89 1.70 -3.50
N ILE A 64 10.30 2.89 -3.42
CA ILE A 64 9.02 3.20 -4.07
C ILE A 64 9.32 3.90 -5.40
N THR A 65 9.34 3.12 -6.48
CA THR A 65 9.67 3.62 -7.82
C THR A 65 8.48 4.27 -8.54
N LYS A 66 7.26 4.06 -8.04
CA LYS A 66 6.02 4.61 -8.62
C LYS A 66 4.91 4.72 -7.58
N LEU A 67 4.09 5.77 -7.70
CA LEU A 67 2.83 5.93 -6.99
C LEU A 67 1.63 5.64 -7.92
N PRO A 68 0.52 5.07 -7.40
CA PRO A 68 0.37 4.57 -6.04
C PRO A 68 1.18 3.28 -5.81
N TRP A 69 1.58 3.06 -4.57
CA TRP A 69 2.28 1.86 -4.14
C TRP A 69 1.51 1.14 -3.04
N THR A 70 1.47 -0.18 -3.10
CA THR A 70 0.81 -1.03 -2.12
C THR A 70 1.69 -2.20 -1.72
N LYS A 71 1.57 -2.61 -0.45
CA LYS A 71 2.19 -3.83 0.07
C LYS A 71 1.18 -4.52 0.97
N GLU A 72 0.95 -5.80 0.68
CA GLU A 72 0.06 -6.66 1.45
C GLU A 72 0.84 -7.85 2.01
N PHE A 73 0.55 -8.20 3.25
CA PHE A 73 1.11 -9.35 3.92
C PHE A 73 0.24 -9.77 5.10
N THR A 74 0.48 -10.98 5.62
CA THR A 74 -0.08 -11.41 6.90
C THR A 74 1.01 -11.33 7.95
N ALA A 75 0.81 -10.54 9.00
CA ALA A 75 1.76 -10.45 10.09
C ALA A 75 1.95 -11.83 10.75
N ALA A 76 3.16 -12.14 11.24
CA ALA A 76 3.48 -13.40 11.95
C ALA A 76 3.00 -13.36 13.41
N SER A 77 2.59 -14.48 14.00
CA SER A 77 1.85 -14.55 15.29
C SER A 77 2.51 -13.88 16.51
N GLY A 78 3.81 -13.56 16.45
CA GLY A 78 4.54 -12.80 17.48
C GLY A 78 4.71 -11.30 17.21
N THR A 79 4.29 -10.78 16.05
CA THR A 79 4.40 -9.36 15.72
C THR A 79 3.46 -8.52 16.58
N THR A 80 4.02 -7.54 17.32
CA THR A 80 3.27 -6.69 18.26
C THR A 80 2.52 -5.55 17.56
N GLY A 81 2.98 -5.12 16.38
CA GLY A 81 2.32 -4.06 15.63
C GLY A 81 2.71 -3.98 14.16
N ALA A 82 1.90 -3.25 13.41
CA ALA A 82 2.14 -2.89 12.02
C ALA A 82 2.54 -1.41 11.96
N ALA A 83 3.70 -1.14 11.37
CA ALA A 83 4.21 0.22 11.17
C ALA A 83 4.88 0.33 9.79
N VAL A 84 4.73 1.52 9.21
CA VAL A 84 5.41 1.93 7.98
C VAL A 84 5.80 3.39 8.11
N GLN A 85 6.99 3.72 7.63
CA GLN A 85 7.46 5.07 7.39
C GLN A 85 7.74 5.20 5.90
N VAL A 86 7.37 6.33 5.31
CA VAL A 86 7.79 6.69 3.96
C VAL A 86 8.57 7.99 4.03
N SER A 87 9.75 8.00 3.44
CA SER A 87 10.59 9.18 3.32
C SER A 87 11.00 9.40 1.88
N GLY A 88 11.35 10.63 1.54
CA GLY A 88 11.90 10.94 0.24
C GLY A 88 12.66 12.26 0.21
N HIS A 89 13.41 12.45 -0.87
CA HIS A 89 14.16 13.67 -1.14
C HIS A 89 14.13 14.03 -2.63
N GLY A 90 14.51 15.27 -2.96
CA GLY A 90 14.51 15.76 -4.34
C GLY A 90 13.12 16.02 -4.92
N GLY A 91 12.09 16.16 -4.07
CA GLY A 91 10.77 16.58 -4.49
C GLY A 91 10.63 18.10 -4.62
N VAL A 92 9.46 18.53 -5.06
CA VAL A 92 9.07 19.95 -5.13
C VAL A 92 8.25 20.30 -3.88
N VAL A 93 8.46 21.50 -3.33
CA VAL A 93 7.70 22.01 -2.18
C VAL A 93 6.19 21.80 -2.36
N ASP A 94 5.50 21.46 -1.26
CA ASP A 94 4.06 21.19 -1.20
C ASP A 94 3.54 19.94 -1.92
N GLN A 95 4.38 19.21 -2.66
CA GLN A 95 4.04 17.85 -3.11
C GLN A 95 3.70 16.97 -1.90
N THR A 96 2.77 16.04 -2.09
CA THR A 96 2.20 15.25 -1.01
C THR A 96 2.54 13.78 -1.11
N LEU A 97 2.59 13.16 0.07
CA LEU A 97 2.47 11.72 0.26
C LEU A 97 1.38 11.46 1.30
N THR A 98 0.45 10.57 0.98
CA THR A 98 -0.54 10.04 1.92
C THR A 98 -0.23 8.57 2.15
N VAL A 99 -0.01 8.20 3.41
CA VAL A 99 0.34 6.84 3.83
C VAL A 99 -0.78 6.31 4.72
N LYS A 100 -1.26 5.10 4.40
CA LYS A 100 -2.34 4.43 5.12
C LYS A 100 -1.94 3.04 5.56
N ILE A 101 -2.41 2.65 6.74
CA ILE A 101 -2.34 1.29 7.28
C ILE A 101 -3.76 0.75 7.38
N TYR A 102 -4.00 -0.38 6.72
CA TYR A 102 -5.23 -1.13 6.83
C TYR A 102 -4.97 -2.46 7.54
N ILE A 103 -5.90 -2.86 8.41
CA ILE A 103 -5.91 -4.15 9.11
C ILE A 103 -7.23 -4.84 8.82
N GLY A 104 -7.19 -6.04 8.25
CA GLY A 104 -8.40 -6.78 7.86
C GLY A 104 -9.32 -6.00 6.91
N GLY A 105 -8.74 -5.15 6.05
CA GLY A 105 -9.48 -4.29 5.13
C GLY A 105 -10.01 -2.97 5.74
N LYS A 106 -9.94 -2.79 7.07
CA LYS A 106 -10.32 -1.55 7.74
C LYS A 106 -9.15 -0.58 7.81
N LEU A 107 -9.39 0.70 7.50
CA LEU A 107 -8.40 1.76 7.68
C LEU A 107 -8.18 2.03 9.17
N GLU A 108 -6.95 1.84 9.65
CA GLU A 108 -6.59 2.00 11.06
C GLU A 108 -5.71 3.22 11.33
N LYS A 109 -4.81 3.56 10.40
CA LYS A 109 -3.94 4.73 10.51
C LYS A 109 -3.80 5.42 9.16
N GLU A 110 -3.71 6.74 9.19
CA GLU A 110 -3.49 7.57 8.02
C GLU A 110 -2.68 8.82 8.40
N THR A 111 -1.80 9.25 7.50
CA THR A 111 -1.23 10.59 7.55
C THR A 111 -1.02 11.12 6.14
N THR A 112 -1.03 12.45 6.00
CA THR A 112 -0.61 13.14 4.78
C THR A 112 0.51 14.12 5.12
N ALA A 113 1.64 13.97 4.46
CA ALA A 113 2.79 14.87 4.58
C ALA A 113 2.92 15.74 3.33
N LYS A 114 3.65 16.85 3.49
CA LYS A 114 4.05 17.77 2.42
C LYS A 114 5.55 17.86 2.35
N ALA A 115 6.09 17.92 1.14
CA ALA A 115 7.50 18.17 0.92
C ALA A 115 7.87 19.58 1.39
N LYS A 116 8.95 19.69 2.15
CA LYS A 116 9.51 20.95 2.65
C LYS A 116 10.23 21.70 1.52
N SER A 117 10.64 22.93 1.82
CA SER A 117 11.42 23.78 0.89
C SER A 117 12.76 23.18 0.46
N ASP A 118 13.31 22.23 1.23
CA ASP A 118 14.53 21.48 0.91
C ASP A 118 14.27 20.23 0.02
N GLY A 119 13.01 20.02 -0.39
CA GLY A 119 12.60 18.89 -1.22
C GLY A 119 12.49 17.56 -0.46
N THR A 120 12.65 17.55 0.87
CA THR A 120 12.47 16.36 1.70
C THR A 120 11.04 16.19 2.17
N ILE A 121 10.60 14.95 2.33
CA ILE A 121 9.28 14.59 2.86
C ILE A 121 9.40 13.39 3.79
N VAL A 122 8.63 13.38 4.87
CA VAL A 122 8.54 12.25 5.80
C VAL A 122 7.07 12.08 6.19
N ALA A 123 6.53 10.88 5.96
CA ALA A 123 5.15 10.51 6.29
C ALA A 123 5.16 9.27 7.19
N ILE A 124 4.71 9.45 8.44
CA ILE A 124 4.61 8.39 9.45
C ILE A 124 3.19 8.40 10.03
N PRO A 125 2.30 7.46 9.65
CA PRO A 125 0.92 7.40 10.15
C PRO A 125 0.81 6.90 11.60
N GLY A 126 1.93 6.48 12.20
CA GLY A 126 2.01 5.84 13.51
C GLY A 126 1.97 4.31 13.40
N THR A 127 1.90 3.65 14.55
CA THR A 127 1.89 2.18 14.65
C THR A 127 0.50 1.70 15.04
N TYR A 128 0.00 0.68 14.36
CA TYR A 128 -1.14 -0.11 14.84
C TYR A 128 -0.61 -1.21 15.76
N ILE A 129 -1.16 -1.32 16.97
CA ILE A 129 -0.79 -2.36 17.93
C ILE A 129 -1.83 -3.48 17.84
N PHE A 130 -1.39 -4.70 17.57
CA PHE A 130 -2.29 -5.84 17.58
C PHE A 130 -2.78 -6.11 19.00
N PRO A 131 -4.08 -6.38 19.20
CA PRO A 131 -4.58 -6.83 20.50
C PRO A 131 -3.94 -8.16 20.90
N LEU A 132 -3.66 -8.31 22.19
CA LEU A 132 -3.13 -9.53 22.80
C LEU A 132 -4.14 -10.68 22.77
#